data_AF-A0A9W4WV82-F1
#
_entry.id   AF-A0A9W4WV82-F1
#
_cell.length_a   1.000
_cell.length_b   1.000
_cell.length_c   1.000
_cell.angle_alpha   90.00
_cell.angle_beta   90.00
_cell.angle_gamma   90.00
#
_symmetry.space_group_name_H-M   'P 1'
#
loop_
_entity.id
_entity.type
_entity.pdbx_description
1 polymer ?
#
loop_
_entity_poly.entity_id
_entity_poly.type
_entity_poly.pdbx_seq_one_letter_code
_entity_poly.pdbx_strand_id
1 'polypeptide(L)'
;MSTNLGNFTNDTKEIIFEWAKIVQEKYISENYLSDFLLIIDWDEAGLRQRNIPKAAVLSPVIRGVSGCSPFPSNVQPPSNFIFSIVDTPEIQAYQTIDYILSRLQLAFFQKNKFSLGKVYLVVAGKHNSFRIYEVLNI
;
A
#
# COMPACT_ATOMS: atom_id res chain seq x y z
N MET A 1 -21.63 4.68 -1.80
CA MET A 1 -20.69 3.65 -1.33
C MET A 1 -19.84 3.23 -2.51
N SER A 2 -18.55 3.50 -2.55
CA SER A 2 -17.66 2.99 -3.61
C SER A 2 -16.60 2.08 -2.98
N THR A 3 -17.02 0.88 -2.63
CA THR A 3 -16.12 -0.24 -2.29
C THR A 3 -15.61 -0.80 -3.61
N ASN A 4 -14.49 -0.27 -4.11
CA ASN A 4 -13.85 -0.74 -5.36
C ASN A 4 -13.11 -2.08 -5.15
N LEU A 5 -13.75 -3.00 -4.43
CA LEU A 5 -13.24 -4.34 -4.10
C LEU A 5 -13.30 -5.28 -5.29
N GLY A 6 -14.08 -4.96 -6.34
CA GLY A 6 -14.31 -5.83 -7.49
C GLY A 6 -13.04 -6.27 -8.21
N ASN A 7 -11.97 -5.49 -8.10
CA ASN A 7 -10.70 -5.74 -8.77
C ASN A 7 -9.74 -6.65 -7.98
N PHE A 8 -10.06 -6.97 -6.72
CA PHE A 8 -9.17 -7.77 -5.85
C PHE A 8 -9.62 -9.24 -5.75
N THR A 9 -8.64 -10.13 -5.58
CA THR A 9 -8.88 -11.55 -5.22
C THR A 9 -9.56 -11.65 -3.86
N ASN A 10 -10.22 -12.77 -3.58
CA ASN A 10 -10.85 -12.99 -2.28
C ASN A 10 -9.81 -12.92 -1.14
N ASP A 11 -8.64 -13.52 -1.32
CA ASP A 11 -7.54 -13.46 -0.36
C ASP A 11 -7.12 -12.02 -0.06
N THR A 12 -6.99 -11.17 -1.09
CA THR A 12 -6.63 -9.76 -0.89
C THR A 12 -7.74 -9.00 -0.15
N LYS A 13 -9.00 -9.31 -0.44
CA LYS A 13 -10.14 -8.72 0.29
C LYS A 13 -10.10 -9.12 1.76
N GLU A 14 -9.85 -10.39 2.06
CA GLU A 14 -9.74 -10.89 3.43
C GLU A 14 -8.63 -10.17 4.20
N ILE A 15 -7.45 -9.99 3.60
CA ILE A 15 -6.34 -9.22 4.19
C ILE A 15 -6.74 -7.76 4.45
N ILE A 16 -7.46 -7.12 3.51
CA ILE A 16 -7.96 -5.75 3.70
C ILE A 16 -8.94 -5.67 4.88
N PHE A 17 -9.86 -6.62 4.99
CA PHE A 17 -10.82 -6.67 6.09
C PHE A 17 -10.14 -6.92 7.44
N GLU A 18 -9.17 -7.83 7.49
CA GLU A 18 -8.37 -8.10 8.68
C GLU A 18 -7.62 -6.85 9.13
N TRP A 19 -6.92 -6.18 8.21
CA TRP A 19 -6.25 -4.92 8.49
C TRP A 19 -7.20 -3.85 9.00
N ALA A 20 -8.34 -3.65 8.33
CA ALA A 20 -9.32 -2.64 8.71
C ALA A 20 -9.87 -2.88 10.13
N LYS A 21 -10.06 -4.15 10.51
CA LYS A 21 -10.47 -4.54 11.86
C LYS A 21 -9.39 -4.18 12.89
N ILE A 22 -8.13 -4.52 12.63
CA ILE A 22 -6.99 -4.19 13.51
C ILE A 22 -6.90 -2.68 13.75
N VAL A 23 -6.99 -1.88 12.68
CA VAL A 23 -6.95 -0.42 12.78
C VAL A 23 -8.13 0.10 13.60
N GLN A 24 -9.34 -0.41 13.37
CA GLN A 24 -10.50 0.04 14.14
C GLN A 24 -10.42 -0.33 15.61
N GLU A 25 -9.86 -1.50 15.95
CA GLU A 25 -9.60 -1.91 17.33
C GLU A 25 -8.52 -1.05 18.00
N LYS A 26 -7.49 -0.63 17.25
CA LYS A 26 -6.41 0.26 17.73
C LYS A 26 -6.93 1.66 18.09
N TYR A 27 -7.91 2.17 17.34
CA TYR A 27 -8.39 3.56 17.44
C TYR A 27 -9.84 3.66 17.95
N ILE A 28 -10.32 2.71 18.77
CA ILE A 28 -11.72 2.66 19.27
C ILE A 28 -12.18 4.00 19.87
N SER A 29 -11.30 4.70 20.57
CA SER A 29 -11.59 5.98 21.24
C SER A 29 -11.20 7.21 20.44
N GLU A 30 -10.60 7.05 19.26
CA GLU A 30 -10.07 8.17 18.49
C GLU A 30 -11.00 8.59 17.35
N ASN A 31 -10.96 9.89 17.04
CA ASN A 31 -11.77 10.45 15.97
C ASN A 31 -11.19 10.24 14.57
N TYR A 32 -9.90 9.86 14.49
CA TYR A 32 -9.15 9.75 13.25
C TYR A 32 -8.36 8.43 13.24
N LEU A 33 -8.35 7.78 12.07
CA LEU A 33 -7.55 6.59 11.82
C LEU A 33 -6.32 7.06 11.03
N SER A 34 -5.13 6.94 11.61
CA SER A 34 -3.89 7.39 10.96
C SER A 34 -3.18 6.31 10.17
N ASP A 35 -3.59 5.04 10.29
CA ASP A 35 -2.95 3.93 9.59
C ASP A 35 -3.49 3.77 8.15
N PHE A 36 -2.61 3.35 7.25
CA PHE A 36 -2.89 3.06 5.84
C PHE A 36 -2.48 1.64 5.44
N LEU A 37 -3.09 1.12 4.38
CA LEU A 37 -2.61 -0.08 3.71
C LEU A 37 -2.25 0.26 2.26
N LEU A 38 -1.01 0.03 1.88
CA LEU A 38 -0.53 0.18 0.51
C LEU A 38 -0.54 -1.20 -0.17
N ILE A 39 -1.17 -1.28 -1.34
CA ILE A 39 -1.25 -2.49 -2.15
C ILE A 39 -0.62 -2.20 -3.51
N ILE A 40 0.23 -3.10 -3.98
CA ILE A 40 0.88 -3.02 -5.29
C ILE A 40 0.57 -4.28 -6.08
N ASP A 41 -0.17 -4.11 -7.16
CA ASP A 41 -0.44 -5.13 -8.16
C ASP A 41 0.58 -4.99 -9.28
N TRP A 42 1.62 -5.84 -9.26
CA TRP A 42 2.79 -5.72 -10.13
C TRP A 42 2.49 -6.14 -11.57
N ASP A 43 2.86 -5.30 -12.54
CA ASP A 43 2.96 -5.71 -13.94
C ASP A 43 4.31 -6.40 -14.19
N GLU A 44 4.34 -7.73 -14.04
CA GLU A 44 5.56 -8.53 -14.26
C GLU A 44 6.15 -8.35 -15.66
N ALA A 45 5.29 -8.20 -16.67
CA ALA A 45 5.74 -8.05 -18.04
C ALA A 45 6.37 -6.67 -18.24
N GLY A 46 5.72 -5.62 -17.74
CA GLY A 46 6.23 -4.26 -17.76
C GLY A 46 7.55 -4.12 -17.02
N LEU A 47 7.67 -4.72 -15.83
CA LEU A 47 8.92 -4.78 -15.05
C LEU A 47 10.07 -5.43 -15.84
N ARG A 48 9.81 -6.60 -16.44
CA ARG A 48 10.81 -7.33 -17.24
C ARG A 48 11.25 -6.55 -18.46
N GLN A 49 10.32 -5.97 -19.20
CA GLN A 49 10.63 -5.19 -20.40
C GLN A 49 11.43 -3.92 -20.08
N ARG A 50 11.23 -3.33 -18.90
CA ARG A 50 12.00 -2.17 -18.43
C ARG A 50 13.29 -2.55 -17.72
N ASN A 51 13.57 -3.84 -17.55
CA ASN A 51 14.70 -4.37 -16.77
C ASN A 51 14.75 -3.79 -15.34
N ILE A 52 13.59 -3.70 -14.68
CA ILE A 52 13.47 -3.21 -13.30
C ILE A 52 13.27 -4.40 -12.37
N PRO A 53 14.25 -4.74 -11.52
CA PRO A 53 14.06 -5.77 -10.50
C PRO A 53 13.08 -5.27 -9.43
N LYS A 54 12.08 -6.07 -9.05
CA LYS A 54 11.17 -5.72 -7.94
C LYS A 54 11.90 -5.36 -6.66
N ALA A 55 13.01 -6.04 -6.37
CA ALA A 55 13.83 -5.77 -5.19
C ALA A 55 14.36 -4.32 -5.16
N ALA A 56 14.61 -3.72 -6.33
CA ALA A 56 15.03 -2.33 -6.45
C ALA A 56 13.90 -1.33 -6.12
N VAL A 57 12.64 -1.77 -6.14
CA VAL A 57 11.50 -0.98 -5.66
C VAL A 57 11.24 -1.29 -4.19
N LEU A 58 11.12 -2.58 -3.85
CA LEU A 58 10.73 -3.06 -2.53
C LEU A 58 11.67 -2.59 -1.43
N SER A 59 13.00 -2.72 -1.61
CA SER A 59 13.94 -2.40 -0.53
C SER A 59 14.11 -0.90 -0.29
N PRO A 60 14.45 -0.05 -1.28
CA PRO A 60 14.74 1.36 -1.00
C PRO A 60 13.51 2.28 -1.04
N VAL A 61 12.41 1.88 -1.68
CA VAL A 61 11.23 2.76 -1.85
C VAL A 61 10.12 2.42 -0.88
N ILE A 62 9.96 1.16 -0.49
CA ILE A 62 8.83 0.71 0.33
C ILE A 62 9.32 0.28 1.71
N ARG A 63 10.07 -0.82 1.80
CA ARG A 63 10.52 -1.43 3.07
C ARG A 63 11.61 -0.64 3.78
N GLY A 64 12.31 0.24 3.07
CA GLY A 64 13.34 1.10 3.61
C GLY A 64 12.80 2.36 4.27
N VAL A 65 11.48 2.57 4.27
CA VAL A 65 10.84 3.77 4.81
C VAL A 65 10.30 3.49 6.21
N SER A 66 10.63 4.35 7.17
CA SER A 66 10.14 4.24 8.55
C SER A 66 8.62 4.24 8.60
N GLY A 67 8.04 3.37 9.42
CA GLY A 67 6.59 3.21 9.54
C GLY A 67 5.94 2.37 8.42
N CYS A 68 6.70 1.86 7.44
CA CYS A 68 6.18 0.98 6.39
C CYS A 68 6.68 -0.47 6.57
N SER A 69 5.76 -1.43 6.64
CA SER A 69 6.11 -2.85 6.86
C SER A 69 5.24 -3.80 6.04
N PRO A 70 5.73 -4.98 5.61
CA PRO A 70 4.91 -5.99 4.95
C PRO A 70 3.73 -6.43 5.81
N PHE A 71 2.57 -6.61 5.20
CA PHE A 71 1.35 -7.06 5.87
C PHE A 71 0.71 -8.24 5.12
N PRO A 72 0.21 -9.28 5.82
CA PRO A 72 0.34 -9.51 7.27
C PRO A 72 1.79 -9.78 7.69
N SER A 73 2.17 -9.35 8.90
CA SER A 73 3.56 -9.38 9.39
C SER A 73 4.03 -10.77 9.85
N ASN A 74 3.10 -11.69 10.06
CA ASN A 74 3.33 -13.06 10.54
C ASN A 74 3.51 -14.09 9.40
N VAL A 75 3.47 -13.67 8.14
CA VAL A 75 3.60 -14.56 6.98
C VAL A 75 5.06 -14.63 6.51
N GLN A 76 5.52 -15.86 6.23
CA GLN A 76 6.84 -16.11 5.67
C GLN A 76 6.72 -16.89 4.35
N PRO A 77 7.22 -16.37 3.22
CA PRO A 77 7.99 -15.12 3.09
C PRO A 77 7.13 -13.84 3.26
N PRO A 78 7.75 -12.70 3.66
CA PRO A 78 7.03 -11.44 3.81
C PRO A 78 6.36 -10.99 2.50
N SER A 79 5.19 -10.36 2.62
CA SER A 79 4.43 -9.85 1.48
C SER A 79 5.25 -8.88 0.63
N ASN A 80 5.24 -9.10 -0.69
CA ASN A 80 5.86 -8.22 -1.69
C ASN A 80 4.83 -7.29 -2.35
N PHE A 81 3.57 -7.31 -1.92
CA PHE A 81 2.45 -6.65 -2.60
C PHE A 81 1.53 -5.90 -1.64
N ILE A 82 1.56 -6.17 -0.33
CA ILE A 82 0.74 -5.47 0.67
C ILE A 82 1.61 -5.01 1.83
N PHE A 83 1.44 -3.75 2.23
CA PHE A 83 2.23 -3.09 3.26
C PHE A 83 1.34 -2.26 4.17
N SER A 84 1.49 -2.40 5.48
CA SER A 84 0.89 -1.46 6.43
C SER A 84 1.80 -0.25 6.61
N ILE A 85 1.18 0.91 6.72
CA ILE A 85 1.86 2.17 7.00
C ILE A 85 1.23 2.79 8.22
N VAL A 86 2.05 3.04 9.24
CA VAL A 86 1.63 3.47 10.58
C VAL A 86 2.46 4.67 11.02
N ASP A 87 1.96 5.41 12.00
CA ASP A 87 2.72 6.48 12.63
C ASP A 87 3.96 5.93 13.33
N THR A 88 5.05 6.68 13.29
CA THR A 88 6.22 6.50 14.16
C THR A 88 6.36 7.71 15.09
N PRO A 89 7.20 7.64 16.14
CA PRO A 89 7.43 8.80 17.01
C PRO A 89 7.91 10.05 16.25
N GLU A 90 8.56 9.87 15.09
CA GLU A 90 9.17 10.94 14.31
C GLU A 90 8.36 11.34 13.07
N ILE A 91 7.56 10.43 12.50
CA ILE A 91 6.93 10.62 11.18
C ILE A 91 5.47 10.16 11.23
N GLN A 92 4.56 11.00 10.75
CA GLN A 92 3.16 10.62 10.61
C GLN A 92 2.96 9.78 9.35
N ALA A 93 2.07 8.79 9.41
CA ALA A 93 1.84 7.81 8.35
C ALA A 93 1.51 8.43 6.99
N TYR A 94 0.79 9.57 6.97
CA TYR A 94 0.50 10.29 5.72
C TYR A 94 1.77 10.85 5.05
N GLN A 95 2.77 11.26 5.83
CA GLN A 95 4.06 11.73 5.32
C GLN A 95 4.84 10.56 4.73
N THR A 96 4.78 9.39 5.37
CA THR A 96 5.34 8.15 4.85
C THR A 96 4.68 7.77 3.52
N ILE A 97 3.35 7.86 3.42
CA ILE A 97 2.62 7.65 2.16
C ILE A 97 3.10 8.64 1.08
N ASP A 98 3.09 9.93 1.37
CA ASP A 98 3.45 10.96 0.40
C ASP A 98 4.88 10.77 -0.12
N TYR A 99 5.81 10.42 0.77
CA TYR A 99 7.18 10.08 0.43
C TYR A 99 7.27 8.85 -0.49
N ILE A 100 6.60 7.74 -0.14
CA ILE A 100 6.62 6.51 -0.95
C ILE A 100 6.04 6.78 -2.34
N LEU A 101 4.87 7.42 -2.41
CA LEU A 101 4.20 7.72 -3.68
C LEU A 101 5.05 8.64 -4.56
N SER A 102 5.62 9.70 -3.99
CA SER A 102 6.52 10.61 -4.71
C SER A 102 7.74 9.89 -5.27
N ARG A 103 8.34 8.97 -4.49
CA ARG A 103 9.49 8.17 -4.93
C ARG A 103 9.13 7.19 -6.03
N LEU A 104 7.96 6.55 -5.93
CA LEU A 104 7.45 5.67 -6.98
C LEU A 104 7.23 6.44 -8.28
N GLN A 105 6.56 7.59 -8.22
CA GLN A 105 6.34 8.45 -9.38
C GLN A 105 7.67 8.91 -10.00
N LEU A 106 8.58 9.46 -9.21
CA LEU A 106 9.87 9.95 -9.70
C LEU A 106 10.72 8.86 -10.37
N ALA A 107 10.76 7.66 -9.78
CA ALA A 107 11.61 6.59 -10.28
C ALA A 107 10.98 5.89 -11.50
N PHE A 108 9.65 5.86 -11.61
CA PHE A 108 8.98 4.91 -12.49
C PHE A 108 7.94 5.47 -13.44
N PHE A 109 7.40 6.65 -13.17
CA PHE A 109 6.49 7.31 -14.11
C PHE A 109 7.24 7.68 -15.39
N GLN A 110 6.83 7.07 -16.50
CA GLN A 110 7.34 7.40 -17.83
C GLN A 110 6.18 7.43 -18.80
N LYS A 111 5.97 8.60 -19.42
CA LYS A 111 4.92 8.79 -20.44
C LYS A 111 5.13 7.77 -21.56
N ASN A 112 4.05 7.05 -21.92
CA ASN A 112 4.02 6.04 -22.98
C ASN A 112 4.90 4.79 -22.75
N LYS A 113 5.26 4.47 -21.51
CA LYS A 113 5.92 3.19 -21.19
C LYS A 113 5.03 2.31 -20.33
N PHE A 114 5.37 1.02 -20.30
CA PHE A 114 4.75 0.04 -19.41
C PHE A 114 4.86 0.50 -17.95
N SER A 115 3.73 0.47 -17.23
CA SER A 115 3.64 0.84 -15.82
C SER A 115 4.39 -0.18 -14.96
N LEU A 116 4.70 0.19 -13.71
CA LEU A 116 5.09 -0.80 -12.69
C LEU A 116 3.97 -1.78 -12.34
N GLY A 117 2.73 -1.41 -12.67
CA GLY A 117 1.54 -2.05 -12.18
C GLY A 117 0.57 -1.01 -11.63
N LYS A 118 -0.36 -1.45 -10.79
CA LYS A 118 -1.32 -0.57 -10.12
C LYS A 118 -0.99 -0.46 -8.64
N VAL A 119 -1.12 0.76 -8.11
CA VAL A 119 -0.93 1.02 -6.69
C VAL A 119 -2.25 1.45 -6.11
N TYR A 120 -2.62 0.85 -4.99
CA TYR A 120 -3.84 1.18 -4.27
C TYR A 120 -3.51 1.58 -2.84
N LEU A 121 -4.21 2.62 -2.38
CA LEU A 121 -4.18 3.07 -1.00
C LEU A 121 -5.51 2.74 -0.35
N VAL A 122 -5.49 1.94 0.70
CA VAL A 122 -6.65 1.67 1.54
C VAL A 122 -6.58 2.54 2.79
N VAL A 123 -7.69 3.22 3.05
CA VAL A 123 -7.89 4.06 4.23
C VAL A 123 -9.05 3.45 5.01
N ALA A 124 -8.80 3.14 6.28
CA ALA A 124 -9.86 2.69 7.16
C ALA A 124 -10.85 3.85 7.40
N GLY A 125 -12.13 3.52 7.42
CA GLY A 125 -13.20 4.44 7.81
C GLY A 125 -13.86 3.99 9.11
N LYS A 126 -14.82 4.77 9.59
CA LYS A 126 -15.62 4.43 10.78
C LYS A 126 -16.57 3.26 10.48
N HIS A 127 -16.98 2.54 11.52
CA HIS A 127 -18.01 1.49 11.45
C HIS A 127 -17.74 0.37 10.44
N ASN A 128 -16.59 -0.32 10.53
CA ASN A 128 -16.22 -1.41 9.61
C ASN A 128 -16.19 -0.99 8.13
N SER A 129 -16.01 0.31 7.84
CA SER A 129 -15.85 0.79 6.47
C SER A 129 -14.39 1.03 6.12
N PHE A 130 -14.08 1.03 4.84
CA PHE A 130 -12.80 1.49 4.30
C PHE A 130 -13.03 2.05 2.92
N ARG A 131 -12.05 2.82 2.45
CA ARG A 131 -12.01 3.39 1.10
C ARG A 131 -10.74 2.94 0.43
N ILE A 132 -10.85 2.61 -0.85
CA ILE A 132 -9.72 2.22 -1.68
C ILE A 132 -9.58 3.27 -2.77
N TYR A 133 -8.37 3.80 -2.91
CA TYR A 133 -8.00 4.76 -3.94
C TYR A 133 -6.93 4.12 -4.83
N GLU A 134 -7.14 4.13 -6.15
CA GLU A 134 -6.06 3.83 -7.09
C GLU A 134 -5.18 5.08 -7.23
N VAL A 135 -3.87 4.91 -7.01
CA VAL A 135 -2.89 5.97 -7.20
C VAL A 135 -2.48 6.00 -8.66
N LEU A 136 -2.76 7.12 -9.32
CA LEU A 136 -2.46 7.32 -10.73
C LEU A 136 -1.02 7.79 -10.93
N ASN A 137 -0.52 7.62 -12.16
CA ASN A 137 0.78 8.10 -12.64
C ASN A 137 1.98 7.47 -11.95
N ILE A 138 1.94 6.16 -11.65
CA ILE A 138 3.09 5.38 -11.16
C ILE A 138 3.67 4.49 -12.26
#